data_AF-K4AGR3-F1
#
_entry.id   AF-K4AGR3-F1
#
_cell.length_a   1.000
_cell.length_b   1.000
_cell.length_c   1.000
_cell.angle_alpha   90.00
_cell.angle_beta   90.00
_cell.angle_gamma   90.00
#
_symmetry.space_group_name_H-M   'P 1'
#
loop_
_entity.id
_entity.type
_entity.pdbx_description
1 polymer ?
#
loop_
_entity_poly.entity_id
_entity_poly.type
_entity_poly.pdbx_seq_one_letter_code
_entity_poly.pdbx_strand_id
1 'polypeptide(L)'
;MSRPNRSDAHLSPEDEAAREAEVRGYFDDAAPKRHTKPSRSEHSPVYADAIVPDSSHPELDKFQDLEAHTERLVYEGGKVGEEFVETEYYKDLGGVGKQHHTVTTAGSLLLLPFSSVTCL
;
A
#
# COMPACT_ATOMS: atom_id res chain seq x y z
N MET A 1 22.06 51.68 20.97
CA MET A 1 21.19 51.14 19.91
C MET A 1 20.64 49.81 20.40
N SER A 2 19.34 49.72 20.76
CA SER A 2 18.76 48.44 21.19
C SER A 2 18.39 47.60 19.96
N ARG A 3 18.40 46.26 20.12
CA ARG A 3 17.96 45.35 19.08
C ARG A 3 16.46 45.56 18.80
N PRO A 4 16.03 45.61 17.53
CA PRO A 4 14.61 45.60 17.19
C PRO A 4 13.93 44.35 17.75
N ASN A 5 12.69 44.51 18.19
CA ASN A 5 11.88 43.38 18.61
C ASN A 5 11.64 42.43 17.41
N ARG A 6 11.60 41.13 17.67
CA ARG A 6 11.47 40.07 16.66
C ARG A 6 10.09 39.41 16.63
N SER A 7 9.22 39.72 17.59
CA SER A 7 7.87 39.18 17.67
C SER A 7 6.87 40.15 17.07
N ASP A 8 5.87 39.59 16.40
CA ASP A 8 4.67 40.32 16.02
C ASP A 8 3.83 40.66 17.25
N ALA A 9 2.89 41.60 17.13
CA ALA A 9 1.95 41.89 18.20
C ALA A 9 1.00 40.71 18.40
N HIS A 10 0.91 40.20 19.63
CA HIS A 10 -0.07 39.17 19.99
C HIS A 10 -1.49 39.74 19.90
N LEU A 11 -2.42 38.94 19.38
CA LEU A 11 -3.83 39.31 19.34
C LEU A 11 -4.49 38.97 20.69
N SER A 12 -5.76 39.32 20.84
CA SER A 12 -6.53 38.83 21.99
C SER A 12 -6.66 37.30 21.90
N PRO A 13 -6.76 36.58 23.04
CA PRO A 13 -6.85 35.12 23.02
C PRO A 13 -8.08 34.60 22.27
N GLU A 14 -9.15 35.39 22.18
CA GLU A 14 -10.35 35.06 21.41
C GLU A 14 -10.06 35.15 19.90
N ASP A 15 -9.38 36.20 19.44
CA ASP A 15 -9.00 36.36 18.04
C ASP A 15 -7.97 35.30 17.60
N GLU A 16 -7.03 34.94 18.48
CA GLU A 16 -6.08 33.86 18.20
C GLU A 16 -6.80 32.52 18.03
N ALA A 17 -7.75 32.19 18.93
CA ALA A 17 -8.54 30.97 18.83
C ALA A 17 -9.43 30.93 17.58
N ALA A 18 -10.01 32.08 17.19
CA ALA A 18 -10.81 32.19 15.97
C ALA A 18 -9.96 31.93 14.72
N ARG A 19 -8.75 32.52 14.65
CA ARG A 19 -7.82 32.29 13.54
C ARG A 19 -7.31 30.85 13.50
N GLU A 20 -7.04 30.25 14.65
CA GLU A 20 -6.64 28.83 14.71
C GLU A 20 -7.76 27.93 14.17
N ALA A 21 -9.00 28.16 14.58
CA ALA A 21 -10.15 27.39 14.11
C ALA A 21 -10.36 27.53 12.59
N GLU A 22 -10.21 28.75 12.04
CA GLU A 22 -10.29 29.00 10.60
C GLU A 22 -9.21 28.22 9.83
N VAL A 23 -7.95 28.34 10.27
CA VAL A 23 -6.81 27.67 9.63
C VAL A 23 -6.98 26.15 9.69
N ARG A 24 -7.41 25.63 10.85
CA ARG A 24 -7.66 24.21 11.03
C ARG A 24 -8.76 23.71 10.09
N GLY A 25 -9.88 24.44 10.00
CA GLY A 25 -10.97 24.10 9.07
C GLY A 25 -10.50 24.04 7.62
N TYR A 26 -9.69 25.01 7.18
CA TYR A 26 -9.13 25.02 5.84
C TYR A 26 -8.28 23.77 5.54
N PHE A 27 -7.40 23.37 6.46
CA PHE A 27 -6.55 22.20 6.25
C PHE A 27 -7.30 20.87 6.38
N ASP A 28 -8.31 20.80 7.25
CA ASP A 28 -9.18 19.63 7.35
C ASP A 28 -10.01 19.45 6.05
N ASP A 29 -10.50 20.54 5.47
CA ASP A 29 -11.23 20.52 4.19
C ASP A 29 -10.34 20.26 2.98
N ALA A 30 -9.12 20.78 2.98
CA ALA A 30 -8.12 20.57 1.93
C ALA A 30 -7.44 19.19 2.03
N ALA A 31 -7.62 18.46 3.13
CA ALA A 31 -7.06 17.14 3.29
C ALA A 31 -7.61 16.18 2.22
N PRO A 32 -6.76 15.45 1.48
CA PRO A 32 -7.21 14.46 0.52
C PRO A 32 -8.14 13.45 1.19
N LYS A 33 -9.38 13.34 0.70
CA LYS A 33 -10.36 12.35 1.16
C LYS A 33 -9.85 10.96 0.80
N ARG A 34 -9.17 10.32 1.73
CA ARG A 34 -8.69 8.95 1.55
C ARG A 34 -9.90 8.03 1.66
N HIS A 35 -10.13 7.24 0.62
CA HIS A 35 -11.10 6.16 0.70
C HIS A 35 -10.74 5.29 1.93
N THR A 36 -11.75 4.98 2.74
CA THR A 36 -11.56 4.04 3.84
C THR A 36 -11.32 2.67 3.24
N LYS A 37 -10.13 2.11 3.43
CA LYS A 37 -9.92 0.69 3.10
C LYS A 37 -10.93 -0.11 3.92
N PRO A 38 -11.79 -0.94 3.31
CA PRO A 38 -12.70 -1.77 4.05
C PRO A 38 -11.91 -2.64 5.03
N SER A 39 -12.39 -2.75 6.26
CA SER A 39 -11.90 -3.77 7.18
C SER A 39 -12.10 -5.14 6.55
N ARG A 40 -11.09 -6.00 6.63
CA ARG A 40 -11.06 -7.32 5.94
C ARG A 40 -12.27 -8.21 6.26
N SER A 41 -12.98 -7.95 7.36
CA SER A 41 -14.15 -8.71 7.82
C SER A 41 -15.49 -7.99 7.66
N GLU A 42 -15.51 -6.72 7.25
CA GLU A 42 -16.78 -6.00 7.04
C GLU A 42 -17.14 -6.01 5.56
N HIS A 43 -18.07 -6.90 5.20
CA HIS A 43 -18.71 -6.88 3.90
C HIS A 43 -19.65 -5.66 3.81
N SER A 44 -19.17 -4.54 3.27
CA SER A 44 -20.04 -3.44 2.82
C SER A 44 -20.51 -3.73 1.39
N PRO A 45 -21.82 -3.76 1.12
CA PRO A 45 -22.34 -3.86 -0.25
C PRO A 45 -22.15 -2.56 -1.05
N VAL A 46 -21.83 -1.45 -0.39
CA VAL A 46 -21.61 -0.14 -1.01
C VAL A 46 -20.10 0.10 -1.06
N TYR A 47 -19.51 -0.14 -2.23
CA TYR A 47 -18.15 0.30 -2.54
C TYR A 47 -18.21 1.79 -2.85
N ALA A 48 -17.60 2.62 -2.00
CA ALA A 48 -17.67 4.08 -2.12
C ALA A 48 -16.92 4.64 -3.35
N ASP A 49 -16.08 3.82 -4.01
CA ASP A 49 -15.44 4.18 -5.28
C ASP A 49 -16.32 3.77 -6.47
N ALA A 50 -17.60 4.16 -6.45
CA ALA A 50 -18.39 4.16 -7.68
C ALA A 50 -17.83 5.28 -8.57
N ILE A 51 -16.73 4.95 -9.25
CA ILE A 51 -16.18 5.72 -10.36
C ILE A 51 -17.34 5.88 -11.33
N VAL A 52 -17.79 7.12 -11.53
CA VAL A 52 -18.74 7.44 -12.59
C VAL A 52 -18.10 6.90 -13.87
N PRO A 53 -18.71 5.93 -14.57
CA PRO A 53 -18.15 5.45 -15.82
C PRO A 53 -18.21 6.62 -16.78
N ASP A 54 -17.10 7.32 -16.92
CA ASP A 54 -16.94 8.36 -17.92
C ASP A 54 -17.03 7.63 -19.27
N SER A 55 -18.18 7.68 -19.92
CA SER A 55 -18.53 6.73 -20.98
C SER A 55 -17.83 7.00 -22.31
N SER A 56 -16.75 7.78 -22.31
CA SER A 56 -16.14 8.42 -23.47
C SER A 56 -14.63 8.61 -23.28
N HIS A 57 -13.92 7.55 -22.91
CA HIS A 57 -12.45 7.54 -23.03
C HIS A 57 -12.00 6.69 -24.22
N PRO A 58 -10.98 7.14 -24.97
CA PRO A 58 -10.58 6.56 -26.25
C PRO A 58 -10.08 5.11 -26.16
N GLU A 59 -9.80 4.61 -24.95
CA GLU A 59 -9.47 3.21 -24.71
C GLU A 59 -10.72 2.31 -24.80
N LEU A 60 -11.88 2.82 -24.36
CA LEU A 60 -13.15 2.10 -24.38
C LEU A 60 -13.66 1.94 -25.82
N ASP A 61 -13.51 2.98 -26.65
CA ASP A 61 -13.83 2.93 -28.09
C ASP A 61 -13.01 1.85 -28.81
N LYS A 62 -11.69 1.82 -28.57
CA LYS A 62 -10.80 0.81 -29.14
C LYS A 62 -11.17 -0.61 -28.69
N PHE A 63 -11.60 -0.77 -27.45
CA PHE A 63 -12.03 -2.06 -26.93
C PHE A 63 -13.28 -2.57 -27.64
N GLN A 64 -14.29 -1.71 -27.82
CA GLN A 64 -15.51 -2.04 -28.56
C GLN A 64 -15.24 -2.37 -30.03
N ASP A 65 -14.35 -1.61 -30.67
CA ASP A 65 -13.91 -1.89 -32.05
C ASP A 65 -13.23 -3.27 -32.15
N LEU A 66 -12.35 -3.60 -31.21
CA LEU A 66 -11.68 -4.90 -31.16
C LEU A 66 -12.65 -6.06 -30.87
N GLU A 67 -13.67 -5.84 -30.02
CA GLU A 67 -14.72 -6.83 -29.77
C GLU A 67 -15.60 -7.07 -31.00
N ALA A 68 -15.90 -6.02 -31.77
CA ALA A 68 -16.66 -6.12 -33.01
C ALA A 68 -15.88 -6.88 -34.10
N HIS A 69 -14.55 -6.81 -34.08
CA HIS A 69 -13.67 -7.53 -34.98
C HIS A 69 -13.25 -8.90 -34.40
N THR A 70 -14.14 -9.89 -34.47
CA THR A 70 -13.87 -11.28 -34.04
C THR A 70 -12.98 -12.07 -35.01
N GLU A 71 -12.01 -11.42 -35.65
CA GLU A 71 -11.05 -12.13 -36.49
C GLU A 71 -10.12 -12.95 -35.61
N ARG A 72 -10.12 -14.28 -35.84
CA ARG A 72 -9.36 -15.23 -35.05
C ARG A 72 -7.88 -14.93 -35.23
N LEU A 73 -7.23 -14.39 -34.20
CA LEU A 73 -5.79 -14.18 -34.18
C LEU A 73 -5.08 -15.52 -34.43
N VAL A 74 -4.50 -15.70 -35.62
CA VAL A 74 -3.66 -16.85 -35.94
C VAL A 74 -2.31 -16.60 -35.27
N TYR A 75 -2.18 -17.10 -34.04
CA TYR A 75 -0.90 -17.10 -33.36
C TYR A 75 -0.05 -18.26 -33.90
N GLU A 76 0.77 -17.97 -34.90
CA GLU A 76 1.90 -18.84 -35.23
C GLU A 76 2.92 -18.70 -34.11
N GLY A 77 2.86 -19.63 -33.15
CA GLY A 77 3.74 -19.65 -31.99
C GLY A 77 5.18 -19.39 -32.37
N GLY A 78 5.71 -18.25 -31.92
CA GLY A 78 7.11 -17.90 -32.11
C GLY A 78 7.97 -19.05 -31.57
N LYS A 79 8.85 -19.57 -32.42
CA LYS A 79 9.83 -20.58 -32.01
C LYS A 79 10.62 -19.99 -30.85
N VAL A 80 10.41 -20.51 -29.65
CA VAL A 80 11.23 -20.24 -28.47
C VAL A 80 12.66 -20.66 -28.83
N GLY A 81 13.49 -19.66 -29.10
CA GLY A 81 14.86 -19.84 -29.57
C GLY A 81 15.88 -20.00 -28.45
N GLU A 82 15.45 -20.11 -27.20
CA GLU A 82 16.36 -20.20 -26.07
C GLU A 82 15.94 -21.37 -25.18
N GLU A 83 16.74 -22.43 -25.25
CA GLU A 83 16.77 -23.53 -24.31
C GLU A 83 17.06 -22.94 -22.93
N PHE A 84 16.04 -22.88 -22.07
CA PHE A 84 16.20 -22.45 -20.69
C PHE A 84 17.15 -23.43 -19.98
N VAL A 85 18.42 -23.04 -19.84
CA VAL A 85 19.41 -23.78 -19.05
C VAL A 85 19.21 -23.39 -17.58
N GLU A 86 18.77 -24.34 -16.77
CA GLU A 86 18.67 -24.16 -15.32
C GLU A 86 20.06 -23.86 -14.75
N THR A 87 20.26 -22.65 -14.25
CA THR A 87 21.55 -22.25 -13.67
C THR A 87 21.64 -22.72 -12.23
N GLU A 88 22.72 -23.44 -11.90
CA GLU A 88 23.01 -24.00 -10.57
C GLU A 88 23.33 -22.94 -9.48
N TYR A 89 23.26 -21.64 -9.83
CA TYR A 89 23.74 -20.51 -9.02
C TYR A 89 23.18 -20.45 -7.58
N TYR A 90 21.98 -21.01 -7.34
CA TYR A 90 21.33 -20.98 -6.03
C TYR A 90 21.44 -22.28 -5.22
N LYS A 91 22.10 -23.33 -5.72
CA LYS A 91 22.15 -24.63 -5.02
C LYS A 91 22.95 -24.59 -3.71
N ASP A 92 23.94 -23.70 -3.62
CA ASP A 92 24.84 -23.64 -2.46
C ASP A 92 24.45 -22.54 -1.44
N LEU A 93 23.37 -21.80 -1.69
CA LEU A 93 22.93 -20.69 -0.82
C LEU A 93 22.03 -21.13 0.35
N GLY A 94 21.80 -22.43 0.51
CA GLY A 94 21.00 -23.02 1.60
C GLY A 94 21.73 -23.16 2.95
N GLY A 95 22.99 -22.72 3.05
CA GLY A 95 23.90 -23.05 4.15
C GLY A 95 24.26 -21.93 5.12
N VAL A 96 23.45 -20.88 5.30
CA VAL A 96 23.73 -19.91 6.36
C VAL A 96 23.13 -20.41 7.66
N GLY A 97 23.99 -20.85 8.59
CA GLY A 97 23.62 -21.30 9.92
C GLY A 97 22.72 -20.27 10.60
N LYS A 98 21.45 -20.59 10.77
CA LYS A 98 20.48 -19.75 11.49
C LYS A 98 20.77 -19.88 12.99
N GLN A 99 21.83 -19.21 13.46
CA GLN A 99 22.01 -19.01 14.89
C GLN A 99 20.96 -17.99 15.35
N HIS A 100 19.89 -18.49 15.95
CA HIS A 100 18.96 -17.65 16.69
C HIS A 100 19.68 -17.11 17.92
N HIS A 101 20.10 -15.85 17.88
CA HIS A 101 20.46 -15.13 19.10
C HIS A 101 19.19 -14.94 19.93
N THR A 102 18.91 -15.83 20.87
CA THR A 102 17.98 -15.52 21.95
C THR A 102 18.71 -14.59 22.91
N VAL A 103 18.51 -13.28 22.75
CA VAL A 103 18.80 -12.35 23.83
C VAL A 103 17.73 -12.58 24.89
N THR A 104 18.03 -13.45 25.84
CA THR A 104 17.23 -13.62 27.06
C THR A 104 17.47 -12.40 27.95
N THR A 105 16.70 -11.34 27.71
CA THR A 105 16.43 -10.34 28.74
C THR A 105 15.51 -10.99 29.76
N ALA A 106 15.95 -10.99 31.02
CA ALA A 106 15.31 -11.62 32.16
C ALA A 106 13.80 -11.33 32.23
N GLY A 107 12.97 -12.38 32.21
CA GLY A 107 11.54 -12.21 32.44
C GLY A 107 10.69 -13.40 32.02
N SER A 108 10.45 -14.31 32.97
CA SER A 108 9.22 -15.08 33.10
C SER A 108 9.00 -16.34 32.24
N LEU A 109 8.61 -17.38 32.98
CA LEU A 109 7.74 -18.50 32.64
C LEU A 109 8.22 -19.57 31.64
N LEU A 110 8.60 -20.71 32.25
CA LEU A 110 8.29 -22.08 31.85
C LEU A 110 7.42 -22.22 30.59
N LEU A 111 7.96 -22.85 29.55
CA LEU A 111 7.21 -23.80 28.74
C LEU A 111 8.19 -24.81 28.12
N LEU A 112 7.81 -26.06 28.31
CA LEU A 112 8.53 -27.30 28.02
C LEU A 112 8.88 -27.46 26.53
N PRO A 113 9.83 -28.36 26.18
CA PRO A 113 10.17 -28.61 24.79
C PRO A 113 8.94 -29.12 24.04
N PHE A 114 8.58 -28.45 22.94
CA PHE A 114 7.71 -29.01 21.91
C PHE A 114 8.45 -30.22 21.31
N SER A 115 8.22 -31.38 21.92
CA SER A 115 8.51 -32.67 21.30
C SER A 115 7.80 -32.72 19.96
N SER A 116 8.56 -33.15 18.96
CA SER A 116 8.17 -33.53 17.61
C SER A 116 6.68 -33.86 17.44
N VAL A 117 5.97 -33.01 16.70
CA VAL A 117 4.80 -33.46 15.94
C VAL A 117 5.34 -34.17 14.71
N THR A 118 5.58 -35.48 14.85
CA THR A 118 5.66 -36.39 13.70
C THR A 118 4.25 -36.53 13.13
N CYS A 119 4.04 -36.01 11.92
CA CYS A 119 2.99 -36.50 11.04
C CYS A 119 3.51 -37.77 10.37
N LEU A 120 3.03 -38.93 10.84
CA LEU A 120 2.74 -40.16 10.07
C LEU A 120 1.96 -41.11 10.99
#